data_AF-A0A2G5K9L2-F1
#
_entry.id   AF-A0A2G5K9L2-F1
#
_cell.length_a   1.000
_cell.length_b   1.000
_cell.length_c   1.000
_cell.angle_alpha   90.00
_cell.angle_beta   90.00
_cell.angle_gamma   90.00
#
_symmetry.space_group_name_H-M   'P 1'
#
loop_
_entity.id
_entity.type
_entity.pdbx_description
1 polymer ?
#
loop_
_entity_poly.entity_id
_entity_poly.type
_entity_poly.pdbx_seq_one_letter_code
_entity_poly.pdbx_strand_id
1 'polypeptide(L)'
;MKTIITLLTILTSLTVFSQTYNAEFHKRKWKIGKEKIIKQNRITRLEGRNNASAITNIYYETLEQSIANLRRTAGKEMWLQEKLDRLIKVSREVAIGGNIHILIERPTIDAANMEYFSIIIKDSKDKEELFRKDFENVIPNTPAGNSDLWSNYEIQVIDNNPGDSFNVYIIDKLGFYSTGKYKFLVQTGI
;
A
#
# COMPACT_ATOMS: atom_id res chain seq x y z
N MET A 1 30.01 15.22 -14.26
CA MET A 1 29.23 14.42 -13.30
C MET A 1 28.16 15.34 -12.73
N LYS A 2 26.97 15.36 -13.37
CA LYS A 2 25.87 16.27 -13.01
C LYS A 2 24.65 15.42 -12.63
N THR A 3 24.45 15.33 -11.31
CA THR A 3 23.15 15.37 -10.62
C THR A 3 21.99 14.56 -11.24
N ILE A 4 21.99 13.26 -10.97
CA ILE A 4 20.81 12.39 -11.04
C ILE A 4 20.08 12.51 -9.70
N ILE A 5 19.38 13.62 -9.44
CA ILE A 5 18.57 13.78 -8.20
C ILE A 5 17.15 14.29 -8.51
N THR A 6 16.69 14.22 -9.76
CA THR A 6 15.34 14.71 -10.12
C THR A 6 14.57 13.69 -10.94
N LEU A 7 14.34 12.50 -10.39
CA LEU A 7 13.50 11.48 -11.07
C LEU A 7 12.49 10.75 -10.16
N LEU A 8 12.31 11.19 -8.92
CA LEU A 8 11.34 10.58 -8.00
C LEU A 8 9.99 11.32 -7.92
N THR A 9 9.84 12.45 -8.63
CA THR A 9 8.69 13.37 -8.44
C THR A 9 7.59 13.29 -9.51
N ILE A 10 7.63 12.33 -10.45
CA ILE A 10 6.60 12.18 -11.53
C ILE A 10 5.73 10.93 -11.33
N LEU A 11 5.57 10.47 -10.09
CA LEU A 11 4.59 9.42 -9.75
C LEU A 11 3.44 9.94 -8.87
N THR A 12 3.15 11.24 -8.90
CA THR A 12 2.13 11.87 -8.03
C THR A 12 0.77 12.10 -8.69
N SER A 13 0.55 11.71 -9.95
CA SER A 13 -0.73 11.93 -10.65
C SER A 13 -1.41 10.63 -11.13
N LEU A 14 -1.51 9.62 -10.27
CA LEU A 14 -2.33 8.42 -10.50
C LEU A 14 -3.45 8.28 -9.44
N THR A 15 -4.07 9.39 -9.04
CA THR A 15 -5.15 9.37 -8.03
C THR A 15 -6.54 9.04 -8.60
N VAL A 16 -6.71 8.88 -9.92
CA VAL A 16 -8.07 8.76 -10.52
C VAL A 16 -8.56 7.32 -10.71
N PHE A 17 -7.74 6.30 -10.45
CA PHE A 17 -8.17 4.88 -10.60
C PHE A 17 -8.29 4.08 -9.31
N SER A 18 -8.29 4.78 -8.18
CA SER A 18 -8.56 4.19 -6.88
C SER A 18 -10.07 4.03 -6.59
N GLN A 19 -10.99 4.46 -7.47
CA GLN A 19 -12.41 4.53 -7.08
C GLN A 19 -13.23 3.24 -7.31
N THR A 20 -12.87 2.36 -8.24
CA THR A 20 -13.70 1.18 -8.56
C THR A 20 -13.26 -0.14 -7.93
N TYR A 21 -12.01 -0.28 -7.48
CA TYR A 21 -11.49 -1.54 -6.91
C TYR A 21 -11.55 -1.60 -5.37
N ASN A 22 -12.12 -0.58 -4.73
CA ASN A 22 -11.66 -0.11 -3.42
C ASN A 22 -12.64 -0.32 -2.25
N ALA A 23 -13.86 -0.79 -2.50
CA ALA A 23 -14.82 -1.00 -1.42
C ALA A 23 -14.29 -2.01 -0.39
N GLU A 24 -13.72 -3.14 -0.84
CA GLU A 24 -13.15 -4.15 0.07
C GLU A 24 -11.96 -3.62 0.86
N PHE A 25 -11.08 -2.84 0.24
CA PHE A 25 -9.92 -2.24 0.90
C PHE A 25 -10.33 -1.17 1.92
N HIS A 26 -11.38 -0.39 1.66
CA HIS A 26 -11.94 0.60 2.59
C HIS A 26 -12.88 0.03 3.65
N LYS A 27 -13.21 -1.28 3.61
CA LYS A 27 -14.08 -1.89 4.63
C LYS A 27 -13.45 -1.82 6.02
N ARG A 28 -14.15 -1.11 6.91
CA ARG A 28 -13.78 -0.85 8.32
C ARG A 28 -13.74 -2.08 9.24
N LYS A 29 -14.36 -3.20 8.85
CA LYS A 29 -14.56 -4.38 9.72
C LYS A 29 -13.67 -5.57 9.35
N TRP A 30 -12.40 -5.35 9.02
CA TRP A 30 -11.46 -6.45 8.79
C TRP A 30 -10.92 -6.99 10.12
N LYS A 31 -11.56 -8.03 10.64
CA LYS A 31 -11.20 -8.67 11.92
C LYS A 31 -9.92 -9.49 11.81
N ILE A 32 -9.25 -9.70 12.95
CA ILE A 32 -8.11 -10.63 13.08
C ILE A 32 -8.57 -12.06 12.73
N GLY A 33 -7.69 -12.82 12.06
CA GLY A 33 -7.93 -14.17 11.56
C GLY A 33 -8.84 -14.23 10.33
N LYS A 34 -9.27 -13.07 9.79
CA LYS A 34 -10.07 -13.02 8.56
C LYS A 34 -9.21 -12.65 7.37
N GLU A 35 -9.57 -13.22 6.23
CA GLU A 35 -8.94 -12.99 4.95
C GLU A 35 -9.76 -12.04 4.07
N LYS A 36 -9.04 -11.34 3.19
CA LYS A 36 -9.60 -10.65 2.02
C LYS A 36 -8.88 -11.19 0.79
N ILE A 37 -9.63 -11.50 -0.25
CA ILE A 37 -9.08 -11.90 -1.55
C ILE A 37 -9.32 -10.73 -2.50
N ILE A 38 -8.24 -10.13 -2.99
CA ILE A 38 -8.29 -9.00 -3.92
C ILE A 38 -7.30 -9.31 -5.04
N LYS A 39 -7.79 -9.35 -6.29
CA LYS A 39 -7.02 -9.73 -7.49
C LYS A 39 -6.22 -11.04 -7.30
N GLN A 40 -6.87 -12.11 -6.85
CA GLN A 40 -6.23 -13.43 -6.62
C GLN A 40 -5.09 -13.42 -5.59
N ASN A 41 -4.91 -12.31 -4.86
CA ASN A 41 -4.01 -12.25 -3.72
C ASN A 41 -4.86 -12.32 -2.45
N ARG A 42 -4.56 -13.30 -1.59
CA ARG A 42 -5.18 -13.42 -0.27
C ARG A 42 -4.32 -12.69 0.73
N ILE A 43 -5.00 -11.88 1.55
CA ILE A 43 -4.37 -11.18 2.65
C ILE A 43 -5.12 -11.55 3.92
N THR A 44 -4.41 -12.09 4.89
CA THR A 44 -4.96 -12.49 6.19
C THR A 44 -4.45 -11.54 7.25
N ARG A 45 -5.35 -10.90 8.01
CA ARG A 45 -4.95 -10.08 9.15
C ARG A 45 -4.61 -11.00 10.32
N LEU A 46 -3.36 -10.96 10.77
CA LEU A 46 -2.88 -11.73 11.91
C LEU A 46 -2.89 -10.91 13.20
N GLU A 47 -2.60 -9.61 13.13
CA GLU A 47 -2.56 -8.72 14.31
C GLU A 47 -3.06 -7.30 13.98
N GLY A 48 -3.29 -6.51 15.03
CA GLY A 48 -3.67 -5.10 14.93
C GLY A 48 -5.18 -4.90 14.77
N ARG A 49 -5.80 -4.24 15.76
CA ARG A 49 -7.25 -3.99 15.80
C ARG A 49 -7.65 -3.03 14.68
N ASN A 50 -8.74 -3.36 13.99
CA ASN A 50 -9.34 -2.50 12.97
C ASN A 50 -10.80 -2.26 13.34
N ASN A 51 -11.16 -1.00 13.58
CA ASN A 51 -12.50 -0.62 14.04
C ASN A 51 -12.92 0.72 13.43
N ALA A 52 -14.12 1.19 13.79
CA ALA A 52 -14.69 2.40 13.24
C ALA A 52 -13.94 3.70 13.63
N SER A 53 -13.00 3.63 14.59
CA SER A 53 -12.25 4.79 15.08
C SER A 53 -10.79 4.80 14.60
N ALA A 54 -10.27 3.67 14.12
CA ALA A 54 -8.92 3.56 13.57
C ALA A 54 -8.83 2.41 12.58
N ILE A 55 -8.46 2.73 11.34
CA ILE A 55 -8.34 1.77 10.25
C ILE A 55 -6.90 1.70 9.78
N THR A 56 -6.37 0.50 9.69
CA THR A 56 -5.08 0.22 9.04
C THR A 56 -5.30 -0.97 8.13
N ASN A 57 -5.41 -0.74 6.83
CA ASN A 57 -5.64 -1.77 5.83
C ASN A 57 -4.50 -1.81 4.84
N ILE A 58 -4.20 -3.01 4.35
CA ILE A 58 -3.29 -3.21 3.23
C ILE A 58 -3.98 -3.94 2.08
N TYR A 59 -3.47 -3.70 0.88
CA TYR A 59 -3.76 -4.48 -0.31
C TYR A 59 -2.42 -4.72 -1.04
N TYR A 60 -2.28 -5.87 -1.69
CA TYR A 60 -1.07 -6.24 -2.42
C TYR A 60 -1.37 -6.44 -3.89
N GLU A 61 -0.53 -5.86 -4.73
CA GLU A 61 -0.56 -5.99 -6.18
C GLU A 61 0.76 -6.55 -6.69
N THR A 62 0.72 -7.59 -7.52
CA THR A 62 1.92 -8.10 -8.20
C THR A 62 2.39 -7.12 -9.27
N LEU A 63 3.67 -7.17 -9.66
CA LEU A 63 4.20 -6.35 -10.74
C LEU A 63 3.36 -6.44 -12.02
N GLU A 64 2.98 -7.66 -12.43
CA GLU A 64 2.18 -7.86 -13.64
C GLU A 64 0.76 -7.28 -13.52
N GLN A 65 0.17 -7.29 -12.33
CA GLN A 65 -1.11 -6.61 -12.07
C GLN A 65 -0.95 -5.09 -12.13
N SER A 66 0.14 -4.53 -11.62
CA SER A 66 0.45 -3.10 -11.74
C SER A 66 0.69 -2.69 -13.20
N ILE A 67 1.41 -3.50 -13.99
CA ILE A 67 1.59 -3.29 -15.43
C ILE A 67 0.24 -3.35 -16.16
N ALA A 68 -0.62 -4.30 -15.82
CA ALA A 68 -1.96 -4.38 -16.39
C ALA A 68 -2.80 -3.14 -16.06
N ASN A 69 -2.68 -2.58 -14.85
CA ASN A 69 -3.31 -1.30 -14.51
C ASN A 69 -2.73 -0.13 -15.32
N LEU A 70 -1.40 -0.05 -15.48
CA LEU A 70 -0.77 0.98 -16.30
C LEU A 70 -1.29 0.96 -17.74
N ARG A 71 -1.40 -0.23 -18.35
CA ARG A 71 -1.98 -0.39 -19.70
C ARG A 71 -3.44 0.09 -19.76
N ARG A 72 -4.25 -0.27 -18.75
CA ARG A 72 -5.66 0.16 -18.68
C ARG A 72 -5.78 1.68 -18.55
N THR A 73 -4.98 2.29 -17.68
CA THR A 73 -4.96 3.75 -17.49
C THR A 73 -4.48 4.46 -18.75
N ALA A 74 -3.41 3.97 -19.38
CA ALA A 74 -2.90 4.51 -20.64
C ALA A 74 -3.97 4.52 -21.73
N GLY A 75 -4.77 3.44 -21.84
CA GLY A 75 -5.89 3.37 -22.77
C GLY A 75 -6.98 4.41 -22.47
N LYS A 76 -7.41 4.54 -21.20
CA LYS A 76 -8.46 5.52 -20.83
C LYS A 76 -8.00 6.97 -20.97
N GLU A 77 -6.76 7.25 -20.60
CA GLU A 77 -6.19 8.60 -20.63
C GLU A 77 -5.48 8.91 -21.95
N MET A 78 -5.57 8.01 -22.93
CA MET A 78 -4.98 8.17 -24.27
C MET A 78 -3.49 8.55 -24.23
N TRP A 79 -2.72 7.90 -23.37
CA TRP A 79 -1.28 8.14 -23.28
C TRP A 79 -0.57 7.73 -24.57
N LEU A 80 0.50 8.46 -24.90
CA LEU A 80 1.45 8.05 -25.93
C LEU A 80 2.09 6.70 -25.57
N GLN A 81 2.33 5.86 -26.58
CA GLN A 81 2.91 4.53 -26.39
C GLN A 81 4.29 4.60 -25.72
N GLU A 82 5.11 5.60 -26.07
CA GLU A 82 6.43 5.78 -25.49
C GLU A 82 6.38 6.08 -23.98
N LYS A 83 5.32 6.76 -23.52
CA LYS A 83 5.10 7.00 -22.08
C LYS A 83 4.77 5.69 -21.38
N LEU A 84 3.88 4.87 -21.95
CA LEU A 84 3.51 3.58 -21.40
C LEU A 84 4.72 2.64 -21.31
N ASP A 85 5.47 2.52 -22.40
CA ASP A 85 6.65 1.63 -22.47
C ASP A 85 7.72 2.03 -21.45
N ARG A 86 7.96 3.34 -21.29
CA ARG A 86 8.87 3.85 -20.26
C ARG A 86 8.42 3.47 -18.85
N LEU A 87 7.13 3.64 -18.53
CA LEU A 87 6.61 3.33 -17.20
C LEU A 87 6.63 1.82 -16.91
N ILE A 88 6.33 0.99 -17.91
CA ILE A 88 6.45 -0.47 -17.79
C ILE A 88 7.91 -0.86 -17.54
N LYS A 89 8.86 -0.30 -18.31
CA LYS A 89 10.28 -0.57 -18.14
C LYS A 89 10.74 -0.23 -16.71
N VAL A 90 10.45 0.98 -16.24
CA VAL A 90 10.79 1.41 -14.88
C VAL A 90 10.16 0.49 -13.84
N SER A 91 8.87 0.14 -14.00
CA SER A 91 8.19 -0.76 -13.06
C SER A 91 8.88 -2.13 -12.96
N ARG A 92 9.35 -2.68 -14.10
CA ARG A 92 10.09 -3.95 -14.11
C ARG A 92 11.46 -3.87 -13.43
N GLU A 93 12.06 -2.68 -13.40
CA GLU A 93 13.37 -2.44 -12.78
C GLU A 93 13.25 -2.20 -11.27
N VAL A 94 12.19 -1.51 -10.81
CA VAL A 94 12.11 -1.02 -9.42
C VAL A 94 11.03 -1.69 -8.57
N ALA A 95 10.03 -2.34 -9.16
CA ALA A 95 8.88 -2.93 -8.46
C ALA A 95 8.84 -4.45 -8.60
N ILE A 96 10.00 -5.11 -8.50
CA ILE A 96 10.17 -6.55 -8.72
C ILE A 96 9.22 -7.37 -7.83
N GLY A 97 9.07 -6.98 -6.56
CA GLY A 97 8.17 -7.61 -5.61
C GLY A 97 6.72 -7.14 -5.68
N GLY A 98 6.39 -6.22 -6.59
CA GLY A 98 5.07 -5.59 -6.67
C GLY A 98 4.90 -4.41 -5.72
N ASN A 99 3.65 -4.15 -5.32
CA ASN A 99 3.25 -2.97 -4.56
C ASN A 99 2.36 -3.34 -3.37
N ILE A 100 2.64 -2.75 -2.21
CA ILE A 100 1.74 -2.77 -1.05
C ILE A 100 1.06 -1.42 -0.96
N HIS A 101 -0.25 -1.42 -1.12
CA HIS A 101 -1.11 -0.27 -0.91
C HIS A 101 -1.55 -0.23 0.55
N ILE A 102 -1.44 0.93 1.18
CA ILE A 102 -1.65 1.10 2.62
C ILE A 102 -2.68 2.20 2.79
N LEU A 103 -3.68 1.94 3.64
CA LEU A 103 -4.69 2.91 4.06
C LEU A 103 -4.62 3.05 5.56
N ILE A 104 -4.43 4.29 5.99
CA ILE A 104 -4.51 4.72 7.37
C ILE A 104 -5.72 5.66 7.50
N GLU A 105 -6.64 5.35 8.41
CA GLU A 105 -7.65 6.32 8.86
C GLU A 105 -7.57 6.48 10.37
N ARG A 106 -7.56 7.73 10.85
CA ARG A 106 -7.51 8.08 12.28
C ARG A 106 -8.33 9.34 12.61
N PRO A 107 -8.67 9.58 13.89
CA PRO A 107 -9.50 10.72 14.28
C PRO A 107 -8.80 12.08 14.20
N THR A 108 -7.47 12.12 14.12
CA THR A 108 -6.68 13.37 14.12
C THR A 108 -5.69 13.38 12.97
N ILE A 109 -5.33 14.59 12.51
CA ILE A 109 -4.33 14.81 11.45
C ILE A 109 -3.01 14.12 11.82
N ASP A 110 -2.50 14.38 13.01
CA ASP A 110 -1.21 13.82 13.46
C ASP A 110 -1.25 12.30 13.50
N ALA A 111 -2.34 11.70 14.00
CA ALA A 111 -2.46 10.26 14.06
C ALA A 111 -2.56 9.61 12.67
N ALA A 112 -3.15 10.30 11.69
CA ALA A 112 -3.25 9.82 10.31
C ALA A 112 -2.02 10.19 9.45
N ASN A 113 -1.04 10.91 10.00
CA ASN A 113 0.16 11.29 9.28
C ASN A 113 1.10 10.10 9.12
N MET A 114 1.54 9.85 7.89
CA MET A 114 2.37 8.70 7.55
C MET A 114 3.74 8.72 8.23
N GLU A 115 4.30 9.86 8.63
CA GLU A 115 5.62 9.93 9.32
C GLU A 115 5.71 9.05 10.59
N TYR A 116 4.56 8.86 11.24
CA TYR A 116 4.43 8.03 12.43
C TYR A 116 4.27 6.53 12.12
N PHE A 117 4.38 6.15 10.86
CA PHE A 117 4.26 4.77 10.42
C PHE A 117 5.54 4.25 9.80
N SER A 118 5.72 2.94 9.91
CA SER A 118 6.75 2.20 9.18
C SER A 118 6.14 0.96 8.57
N ILE A 119 6.72 0.48 7.48
CA ILE A 119 6.45 -0.83 6.92
C ILE A 119 7.66 -1.74 7.09
N ILE A 120 7.39 -3.01 7.41
CA ILE A 120 8.40 -4.07 7.43
C ILE A 120 7.83 -5.25 6.65
N ILE A 121 8.63 -5.82 5.76
CA ILE A 121 8.30 -7.06 5.06
C ILE A 121 9.23 -8.15 5.56
N LYS A 122 8.66 -9.30 5.91
CA LYS A 122 9.39 -10.48 6.35
C LYS A 122 9.03 -11.68 5.51
N ASP A 123 9.90 -12.68 5.50
CA ASP A 123 9.64 -13.96 4.85
C ASP A 123 8.36 -14.64 5.37
N SER A 124 7.89 -15.68 4.67
CA SER A 124 6.69 -16.46 5.06
C SER A 124 6.77 -17.04 6.47
N LYS A 125 7.97 -17.35 6.96
CA LYS A 125 8.22 -17.94 8.28
C LYS A 125 8.36 -16.89 9.38
N ASP A 126 8.30 -15.60 9.04
CA ASP A 126 8.41 -14.47 9.97
C ASP A 126 9.77 -14.38 10.70
N LYS A 127 10.82 -14.89 10.06
CA LYS A 127 12.19 -14.99 10.62
C LYS A 127 13.12 -13.93 10.05
N GLU A 128 13.09 -13.72 8.74
CA GLU A 128 14.01 -12.82 8.05
C GLU A 128 13.29 -11.53 7.65
N GLU A 129 13.91 -10.38 7.92
CA GLU A 129 13.46 -9.08 7.44
C GLU A 129 14.00 -8.84 6.04
N LEU A 130 13.08 -8.76 5.08
CA LEU A 130 13.39 -8.57 3.66
C LEU A 130 13.42 -7.10 3.27
N PHE A 131 12.67 -6.26 3.99
CA PHE A 131 12.52 -4.84 3.70
C PHE A 131 12.03 -4.08 4.92
N ARG A 132 12.48 -2.84 5.08
CA ARG A 132 11.95 -1.88 6.06
C ARG A 132 12.02 -0.48 5.51
N LYS A 133 10.97 0.31 5.75
CA LYS A 133 10.96 1.74 5.45
C LYS A 133 10.14 2.52 6.48
N ASP A 134 10.68 3.64 6.93
CA ASP A 134 9.91 4.69 7.60
C ASP A 134 9.27 5.59 6.56
N PHE A 135 7.97 5.87 6.72
CA PHE A 135 7.30 6.77 5.79
C PHE A 135 7.62 8.22 6.09
N GLU A 136 7.45 9.06 5.08
CA GLU A 136 7.67 10.49 5.17
C GLU A 136 6.42 11.21 5.66
N ASN A 137 6.57 12.48 6.04
CA ASN A 137 5.46 13.34 6.39
C ASN A 137 4.55 13.53 5.17
N VAL A 138 3.31 13.07 5.31
CA VAL A 138 2.26 13.25 4.31
C VAL A 138 1.04 13.78 5.04
N ILE A 139 0.61 14.99 4.68
CA ILE A 139 -0.60 15.59 5.24
C ILE A 139 -1.79 14.72 4.83
N PRO A 140 -2.54 14.13 5.78
CA PRO A 140 -3.66 13.28 5.45
C PRO A 140 -4.78 14.09 4.78
N ASN A 141 -5.49 13.42 3.88
CA ASN A 141 -6.68 13.96 3.25
C ASN A 141 -7.78 14.16 4.29
N THR A 142 -8.55 15.23 4.10
CA THR A 142 -9.74 15.50 4.91
C THR A 142 -10.72 14.34 4.81
N PRO A 143 -11.47 14.03 5.87
CA PRO A 143 -12.49 13.01 5.83
C PRO A 143 -13.47 13.24 4.67
N ALA A 144 -13.75 12.20 3.88
CA ALA A 144 -14.72 12.26 2.78
C ALA A 144 -16.09 11.72 3.23
N GLY A 145 -17.18 12.44 2.89
CA GLY A 145 -18.55 12.04 3.21
C GLY A 145 -18.88 12.13 4.70
N ASN A 146 -19.51 11.09 5.26
CA ASN A 146 -19.93 11.00 6.67
C ASN A 146 -18.85 10.37 7.59
N SER A 147 -17.59 10.41 7.19
CA SER A 147 -16.49 9.94 8.04
C SER A 147 -15.94 11.12 8.84
N ASP A 148 -15.66 10.94 10.12
CA ASP A 148 -14.90 11.92 10.92
C ASP A 148 -13.39 11.59 10.95
N LEU A 149 -12.94 10.63 10.12
CA LEU A 149 -11.56 10.16 10.11
C LEU A 149 -10.75 10.79 9.00
N TRP A 150 -9.60 11.35 9.38
CA TRP A 150 -8.53 11.76 8.48
C TRP A 150 -7.93 10.52 7.84
N SER A 151 -7.65 10.58 6.54
CA SER A 151 -7.22 9.42 5.78
C SER A 151 -5.91 9.68 5.03
N ASN A 152 -5.04 8.69 5.02
CA ASN A 152 -3.85 8.71 4.20
C ASN A 152 -3.71 7.41 3.43
N TYR A 153 -3.13 7.52 2.25
CA TYR A 153 -2.96 6.41 1.34
C TYR A 153 -1.56 6.46 0.74
N GLU A 154 -0.83 5.36 0.90
CA GLU A 154 0.54 5.23 0.44
C GLU A 154 0.69 3.95 -0.38
N ILE A 155 1.55 4.00 -1.40
CA ILE A 155 1.94 2.82 -2.18
C ILE A 155 3.42 2.56 -1.91
N GLN A 156 3.70 1.48 -1.20
CA GLN A 156 5.07 1.00 -1.03
C GLN A 156 5.44 0.05 -2.16
N VAL A 157 6.42 0.47 -2.98
CA VAL A 157 7.07 -0.37 -3.98
C VAL A 157 8.02 -1.35 -3.30
N ILE A 158 8.00 -2.63 -3.71
CA ILE A 158 8.90 -3.66 -3.19
C ILE A 158 9.94 -3.95 -4.27
N ASP A 159 11.21 -3.66 -3.98
CA ASP A 159 12.33 -3.74 -4.93
C ASP A 159 12.97 -5.14 -4.99
N ASN A 160 12.64 -6.02 -4.05
CA ASN A 160 13.04 -7.42 -4.03
C ASN A 160 11.84 -8.37 -4.18
N ASN A 161 12.06 -9.62 -4.56
CA ASN A 161 11.01 -10.62 -4.63
C ASN A 161 10.75 -11.24 -3.24
N PRO A 162 9.58 -11.02 -2.60
CA PRO A 162 9.29 -11.59 -1.28
C PRO A 162 8.82 -13.06 -1.35
N GLY A 163 8.73 -13.65 -2.54
CA GLY A 163 8.14 -14.97 -2.77
C GLY A 163 6.60 -14.95 -2.76
N ASP A 164 5.99 -16.13 -2.94
CA ASP A 164 4.53 -16.25 -3.06
C ASP A 164 3.77 -16.12 -1.73
N SER A 165 4.51 -16.06 -0.61
CA SER A 165 3.95 -15.81 0.70
C SER A 165 4.93 -15.06 1.59
N PHE A 166 4.46 -14.02 2.26
CA PHE A 166 5.28 -13.15 3.10
C PHE A 166 4.44 -12.41 4.14
N ASN A 167 5.11 -11.93 5.19
CA ASN A 167 4.47 -11.16 6.25
C ASN A 167 4.70 -9.66 6.02
N VAL A 168 3.66 -8.87 6.19
CA VAL A 168 3.70 -7.40 6.15
C VAL A 168 3.34 -6.87 7.52
N TYR A 169 4.18 -5.99 8.03
CA TYR A 169 3.93 -5.23 9.24
C TYR A 169 3.73 -3.77 8.92
N ILE A 170 2.72 -3.16 9.55
CA ILE A 170 2.62 -1.72 9.67
C ILE A 170 2.82 -1.40 11.14
N ILE A 171 3.81 -0.57 11.44
CA ILE A 171 4.12 -0.10 12.79
C ILE A 171 3.55 1.30 12.94
N ASP A 172 2.76 1.53 13.98
CA ASP A 172 2.21 2.82 14.38
C ASP A 172 3.01 3.27 15.61
N LYS A 173 3.92 4.22 15.41
CA LYS A 173 4.90 4.70 16.42
C LYS A 173 4.23 5.48 17.55
N LEU A 174 3.03 6.02 17.32
CA LEU A 174 2.28 6.75 18.34
C LEU A 174 1.54 5.79 19.29
N GLY A 175 1.08 4.64 18.79
CA GLY A 175 0.47 3.59 19.61
C GLY A 175 -0.85 3.97 20.28
N PHE A 176 -1.46 5.10 19.92
CA PHE A 176 -2.66 5.62 20.60
C PHE A 176 -3.90 4.73 20.45
N TYR A 177 -3.99 3.96 19.36
CA TYR A 177 -5.22 3.25 18.97
C TYR A 177 -5.07 1.72 18.88
N SER A 178 -3.87 1.19 19.14
CA SER A 178 -3.58 -0.25 19.15
C SER A 178 -2.28 -0.54 19.90
N THR A 179 -1.80 -1.78 19.88
CA THR A 179 -0.45 -2.16 20.35
C THR A 179 0.68 -1.54 19.51
N GLY A 180 0.40 -0.59 18.62
CA GLY A 180 1.36 0.02 17.70
C GLY A 180 1.80 -0.90 16.56
N LYS A 181 1.17 -2.07 16.39
CA LYS A 181 1.61 -3.10 15.44
C LYS A 181 0.43 -3.78 14.76
N TYR A 182 0.51 -3.85 13.44
CA TYR A 182 -0.44 -4.53 12.57
C TYR A 182 0.33 -5.55 11.75
N LYS A 183 -0.15 -6.80 11.68
CA LYS A 183 0.50 -7.89 10.95
C LYS A 183 -0.47 -8.50 9.96
N PHE A 184 0.02 -8.74 8.75
CA PHE A 184 -0.72 -9.37 7.67
C PHE A 184 0.13 -10.46 7.02
N LEU A 185 -0.51 -11.57 6.66
CA LEU A 185 0.07 -12.58 5.78
C LEU A 185 -0.46 -12.37 4.37
N VAL A 186 0.42 -12.17 3.41
CA VAL A 186 0.10 -12.10 1.99
C VAL A 186 0.41 -13.45 1.35
N GLN A 187 -0.47 -13.90 0.46
CA GLN A 187 -0.34 -15.10 -0.35
C GLN A 187 -0.82 -14.80 -1.77
N THR A 188 0.02 -15.05 -2.76
CA THR A 188 -0.21 -14.62 -4.16
C THR A 188 -0.70 -15.77 -5.05
N GLY A 189 -1.48 -15.45 -6.08
CA GLY A 189 -1.83 -16.40 -7.15
C GLY A 189 -2.78 -17.53 -6.73
N ILE A 190 -3.78 -17.22 -5.90
CA ILE A 190 -4.77 -18.17 -5.39
C ILE A 190 -6.06 -18.15 -6.20
#